data_AF-A0A3F2V853-F1
#
_entry.id   AF-A0A3F2V853-F1
#
_cell.length_a   1.000
_cell.length_b   1.000
_cell.length_c   1.000
_cell.angle_alpha   90.00
_cell.angle_beta   90.00
_cell.angle_gamma   90.00
#
_symmetry.space_group_name_H-M   'P 1'
#
loop_
_entity.id
_entity.type
_entity.pdbx_description
1 polymer ?
#
loop_
_entity_poly.entity_id
_entity_poly.type
_entity_poly.pdbx_seq_one_letter_code
_entity_poly.pdbx_strand_id
1 'polypeptide(L)'
;MLLVPVPLRVVGSCLVRMSRPVLRTWMLITQLLSTQNIPAMLAYPEHMSQLMRSTQEHAMPLSNGLLLASLRAVDQQRSRILKGEMIQPYHYLTQEKARLLSPGEIVKMQIEIFPTSAVIRKGNKLRVAISPSNQAQGILNCPRQERAAGGITTIHNSPQYPFSVVLPIVPMAALN
;
A
#
# COMPACT_ATOMS: atom_id res chain seq x y z
N MET A 1 17.09 11.71 24.06
CA MET A 1 16.57 12.64 23.03
C MET A 1 17.70 12.91 22.05
N LEU A 2 17.69 12.23 20.90
CA LEU A 2 18.59 12.47 19.78
C LEU A 2 17.82 12.02 18.53
N LEU A 3 17.31 13.01 17.80
CA LEU A 3 16.68 12.85 16.49
C LEU A 3 17.81 12.80 15.47
N VAL A 4 18.03 11.64 14.86
CA VAL A 4 18.78 11.58 13.60
C VAL A 4 17.74 11.69 12.48
N PRO A 5 17.70 12.78 11.70
CA PRO A 5 16.87 12.84 10.51
C PRO A 5 17.63 12.09 9.42
N VAL A 6 17.40 10.79 9.28
CA VAL A 6 17.76 10.11 8.04
C VAL A 6 16.51 10.15 7.15
N PRO A 7 16.44 11.05 6.15
CA PRO A 7 15.45 10.87 5.10
C PRO A 7 15.80 9.56 4.40
N LEU A 8 14.92 8.56 4.53
CA LEU A 8 15.05 7.32 3.78
C LEU A 8 14.83 7.66 2.30
N ARG A 9 15.90 8.02 1.59
CA ARG A 9 15.91 8.22 0.14
C ARG A 9 15.76 6.85 -0.52
N VAL A 10 14.53 6.48 -0.87
CA VAL A 10 14.30 5.45 -1.88
C VAL A 10 14.52 6.10 -3.24
N VAL A 11 15.72 5.95 -3.80
CA VAL A 11 16.00 6.27 -5.20
C VAL A 11 15.60 5.04 -6.01
N GLY A 12 14.54 5.16 -6.79
CA GLY A 12 14.05 4.09 -7.66
C GLY A 12 12.98 4.60 -8.59
N SER A 13 13.38 5.21 -9.71
CA SER A 13 12.50 5.44 -10.85
C SER A 13 12.35 4.13 -11.61
N CYS A 14 11.16 3.53 -11.59
CA CYS A 14 10.79 2.48 -12.53
C CYS A 14 9.69 3.03 -13.44
N LEU A 15 10.08 3.60 -14.58
CA LEU A 15 9.15 3.97 -15.64
C LEU A 15 8.88 2.73 -16.49
N VAL A 16 7.88 1.95 -16.12
CA VAL A 16 7.41 0.84 -16.96
C VAL A 16 6.36 1.39 -17.93
N ARG A 17 6.79 1.77 -19.14
CA ARG A 17 5.86 2.14 -20.22
C ARG A 17 5.34 0.85 -20.86
N MET A 18 4.26 0.29 -20.31
CA MET A 18 3.55 -0.85 -20.89
C MET A 18 2.38 -0.38 -21.76
N SER A 19 2.21 -1.00 -22.93
CA SER A 19 1.05 -0.75 -23.79
C SER A 19 -0.24 -1.24 -23.10
N ARG A 20 -1.39 -0.63 -23.44
CA ARG A 20 -2.71 -0.95 -22.82
C ARG A 20 -3.04 -2.46 -22.72
N PRO A 21 -2.78 -3.31 -23.74
CA PRO A 21 -3.04 -4.75 -23.61
C PRO A 21 -2.06 -5.44 -22.66
N VAL A 22 -0.78 -5.04 -22.67
CA VAL A 22 0.25 -5.59 -21.78
C VAL A 22 -0.06 -5.24 -20.33
N LEU A 23 -0.50 -4.01 -20.04
CA LEU A 23 -0.84 -3.59 -18.68
C LEU A 23 -2.05 -4.36 -18.12
N ARG A 24 -3.08 -4.62 -18.95
CA ARG A 24 -4.27 -5.40 -18.54
C ARG A 24 -3.91 -6.84 -18.20
N THR A 25 -3.14 -7.49 -19.07
CA THR A 25 -2.65 -8.86 -18.86
C THR A 25 -1.70 -8.93 -17.67
N TRP A 26 -0.82 -7.94 -17.52
CA TRP A 26 0.14 -7.90 -16.42
C TRP A 26 -0.54 -7.69 -15.06
N MET A 27 -1.54 -6.80 -14.96
CA MET A 27 -2.32 -6.64 -13.72
C MET A 27 -3.12 -7.90 -13.36
N LEU A 28 -3.75 -8.56 -14.34
CA LEU A 28 -4.43 -9.85 -14.11
C LEU A 28 -3.45 -10.91 -13.59
N ILE A 29 -2.27 -11.00 -14.20
CA ILE A 29 -1.22 -11.93 -13.80
C ILE A 29 -0.68 -11.58 -12.42
N THR A 30 -0.38 -10.31 -12.12
CA THR A 30 0.08 -9.93 -10.77
C THR A 30 -1.00 -10.17 -9.74
N GLN A 31 -2.27 -9.92 -10.03
CA GLN A 31 -3.37 -10.17 -9.10
C GLN A 31 -3.53 -11.66 -8.79
N LEU A 32 -3.52 -12.51 -9.83
CA LEU A 32 -3.63 -13.97 -9.68
C LEU A 32 -2.38 -14.54 -8.99
N LEU A 33 -1.18 -14.12 -9.37
CA LEU A 33 0.07 -14.62 -8.80
C LEU A 33 0.47 -14.00 -7.45
N SER A 34 -0.11 -12.87 -7.04
CA SER A 34 0.22 -12.26 -5.73
C SER A 34 -0.73 -12.66 -4.61
N THR A 35 -1.96 -13.07 -4.94
CA THR A 35 -2.99 -13.43 -3.94
C THR A 35 -3.58 -14.82 -4.12
N GLN A 36 -3.36 -15.46 -5.27
CA GLN A 36 -3.91 -16.77 -5.64
C GLN A 36 -2.82 -17.69 -6.20
N ASN A 37 -1.74 -17.84 -5.43
CA ASN A 37 -0.64 -18.76 -5.75
C ASN A 37 -1.14 -20.17 -6.08
N ILE A 38 -2.18 -20.66 -5.40
CA ILE A 38 -2.74 -22.00 -5.61
C ILE A 38 -3.39 -22.14 -7.01
N PRO A 39 -4.35 -21.30 -7.44
CA PRO A 39 -4.86 -21.33 -8.81
C PRO A 39 -3.79 -21.24 -9.90
N ALA A 40 -2.74 -20.45 -9.70
CA ALA A 40 -1.64 -20.36 -10.66
C ALA A 40 -0.76 -21.62 -10.70
N MET A 41 -0.52 -22.24 -9.54
CA MET A 41 0.18 -23.53 -9.47
C MET A 41 -0.60 -24.65 -10.17
N LEU A 42 -1.94 -24.61 -10.10
CA LEU A 42 -2.82 -25.56 -10.80
C LEU A 42 -2.86 -25.31 -12.31
N ALA A 43 -2.82 -24.05 -12.75
CA ALA A 43 -2.85 -23.69 -14.16
C ALA A 43 -1.50 -23.87 -14.88
N TYR A 44 -0.37 -23.75 -14.15
CA TYR A 44 0.99 -23.74 -14.69
C TYR A 44 1.97 -24.59 -13.85
N PRO A 45 1.78 -25.92 -13.77
CA PRO A 45 2.56 -26.79 -12.90
C PRO A 45 4.07 -26.81 -13.19
N GLU A 46 4.49 -26.54 -14.42
CA GLU A 46 5.88 -26.46 -14.85
C GLU A 46 6.68 -25.34 -14.18
N HIS A 47 5.99 -24.28 -13.72
CA HIS A 47 6.60 -23.13 -13.05
C HIS A 47 6.49 -23.20 -11.52
N MET A 48 5.90 -24.27 -10.98
CA MET A 48 5.59 -24.39 -9.55
C MET A 48 6.81 -24.25 -8.63
N SER A 49 7.96 -24.83 -9.01
CA SER A 49 9.19 -24.74 -8.21
C SER A 49 9.74 -23.30 -8.12
N GLN A 50 9.60 -22.52 -9.20
CA GLN A 50 10.01 -21.12 -9.25
C GLN A 50 9.02 -20.23 -8.49
N LEU A 51 7.71 -20.47 -8.63
CA LEU A 51 6.66 -19.78 -7.86
C LEU A 51 6.77 -20.05 -6.35
N MET A 52 7.10 -21.28 -5.96
CA MET A 52 7.36 -21.64 -4.56
C MET A 52 8.63 -20.96 -4.03
N ARG A 53 9.71 -20.94 -4.82
CA ARG A 53 10.96 -20.27 -4.44
C ARG A 53 10.78 -18.77 -4.25
N SER A 54 10.06 -18.09 -5.14
CA SER A 54 9.77 -16.65 -5.00
C SER A 54 8.86 -16.36 -3.81
N THR A 55 7.95 -17.28 -3.48
CA THR A 55 7.17 -17.22 -2.23
C THR A 55 8.08 -17.37 -1.01
N GLN A 56 9.09 -18.25 -1.08
CA GLN A 56 10.05 -18.52 -0.01
C GLN A 56 11.10 -17.44 0.23
N GLU A 57 11.39 -16.55 -0.74
CA GLU A 57 12.19 -15.32 -0.53
C GLU A 57 11.50 -14.29 0.40
N HIS A 58 10.34 -14.68 0.98
CA HIS A 58 9.57 -14.11 2.08
C HIS A 58 10.02 -12.74 2.60
N ALA A 59 9.35 -11.71 2.10
CA ALA A 59 9.05 -10.55 2.93
C ALA A 59 7.95 -10.97 3.92
N MET A 60 8.29 -11.10 5.21
CA MET A 60 7.30 -11.37 6.25
C MET A 60 6.32 -10.18 6.34
N PRO A 61 5.01 -10.38 6.07
CA PRO A 61 4.04 -9.30 6.19
C PRO A 61 3.86 -8.95 7.68
N LEU A 62 4.05 -7.68 8.03
CA LEU A 62 3.88 -7.19 9.40
C LEU A 62 2.49 -6.62 9.65
N SER A 63 1.99 -5.83 8.70
CA SER A 63 0.67 -5.23 8.69
C SER A 63 0.38 -4.66 7.30
N ASN A 64 -0.86 -4.27 7.05
CA ASN A 64 -1.29 -3.60 5.84
C ASN A 64 -2.37 -2.56 6.15
N GLY A 65 -2.81 -1.87 5.10
CA GLY A 65 -3.89 -0.91 5.12
C GLY A 65 -4.59 -0.88 3.77
N LEU A 66 -5.87 -0.50 3.77
CA LEU A 66 -6.66 -0.36 2.55
C LEU A 66 -7.56 0.87 2.67
N LEU A 67 -7.54 1.72 1.66
CA LEU A 67 -8.39 2.90 1.58
C LEU A 67 -8.90 3.11 0.16
N LEU A 68 -10.22 3.23 0.03
CA LEU A 68 -10.82 3.69 -1.22
C LEU A 68 -10.61 5.20 -1.35
N ALA A 69 -10.01 5.65 -2.46
CA ALA A 69 -9.68 7.05 -2.69
C ALA A 69 -10.88 8.01 -2.61
N SER A 70 -12.08 7.55 -2.98
CA SER A 70 -13.28 8.36 -2.85
C SER A 70 -13.75 8.54 -1.40
N LEU A 71 -13.30 7.70 -0.46
CA LEU A 71 -13.61 7.78 0.97
C LEU A 71 -12.45 8.35 1.80
N ARG A 72 -11.52 9.07 1.15
CA ARG A 72 -10.31 9.63 1.79
C ARG A 72 -10.56 10.72 2.85
N ALA A 73 -11.80 11.18 3.03
CA ALA A 73 -12.12 12.22 3.99
C ALA A 73 -11.82 11.75 5.42
N VAL A 74 -11.05 12.55 6.16
CA VAL A 74 -10.59 12.26 7.52
C VAL A 74 -11.29 13.18 8.52
N ASP A 75 -11.71 12.61 9.64
CA ASP A 75 -12.12 13.32 10.85
C ASP A 75 -10.87 13.59 11.72
N GLN A 76 -10.42 14.84 11.74
CA GLN A 76 -9.23 15.22 12.50
C GLN A 76 -9.42 15.11 14.02
N GLN A 77 -10.64 15.29 14.53
CA GLN A 77 -10.90 15.25 15.97
C GLN A 77 -10.81 13.82 16.52
N ARG A 78 -11.10 12.83 15.68
CA ARG A 78 -11.06 11.40 16.04
C ARG A 78 -9.76 10.70 15.65
N SER A 79 -8.95 11.35 14.81
CA SER A 79 -7.65 10.83 14.39
C SER A 79 -6.64 10.92 15.53
N ARG A 80 -5.71 9.95 15.62
CA ARG A 80 -4.62 10.01 16.60
C ARG A 80 -3.41 10.72 16.02
N ILE A 81 -2.91 11.68 16.77
CA ILE A 81 -1.73 12.49 16.42
C ILE A 81 -0.65 12.25 17.47
N LEU A 82 0.59 12.04 17.02
CA LEU A 82 1.76 11.91 17.85
C LEU A 82 2.85 12.86 17.32
N LYS A 83 3.29 13.80 18.15
CA LYS A 83 4.35 14.79 17.80
C LYS A 83 4.06 15.57 16.51
N GLY A 84 2.79 15.94 16.28
CA GLY A 84 2.36 16.67 15.09
C GLY A 84 2.09 15.78 13.86
N GLU A 85 2.39 14.48 13.93
CA GLU A 85 2.13 13.54 12.84
C GLU A 85 0.90 12.68 13.12
N MET A 86 0.06 12.51 12.10
CA MET A 86 -1.11 11.64 12.19
C MET A 86 -0.68 10.17 12.07
N ILE A 87 -0.76 9.43 13.17
CA ILE A 87 -0.37 8.01 13.23
C ILE A 87 -1.53 7.05 12.94
N GLN A 88 -2.77 7.50 13.15
CA GLN A 88 -3.98 6.72 12.89
C GLN A 88 -5.08 7.65 12.37
N PRO A 89 -5.31 7.71 11.05
CA PRO A 89 -6.38 8.52 10.49
C PRO A 89 -7.75 7.89 10.80
N TYR A 90 -8.72 8.71 11.19
CA TYR A 90 -10.11 8.28 11.30
C TYR A 90 -10.87 8.72 10.06
N HIS A 91 -11.29 7.79 9.21
CA HIS A 91 -12.09 8.11 8.03
C HIS A 91 -13.58 8.11 8.35
N TYR A 92 -14.34 9.04 7.74
CA TYR A 92 -15.79 9.08 7.92
C TYR A 92 -16.49 7.83 7.36
N LEU A 93 -15.99 7.32 6.22
CA LEU A 93 -16.54 6.16 5.51
C LEU A 93 -18.05 6.23 5.21
N THR A 94 -18.64 7.43 5.15
CA THR A 94 -20.03 7.66 4.76
C THR A 94 -20.16 8.10 3.30
N GLN A 95 -21.35 7.88 2.71
CA GLN A 95 -21.64 8.32 1.35
C GLN A 95 -21.62 9.85 1.22
N GLU A 96 -22.10 10.57 2.23
CA GLU A 96 -22.15 12.05 2.26
C GLU A 96 -20.75 12.67 2.22
N LYS A 97 -19.76 12.00 2.82
CA LYS A 97 -18.36 12.45 2.84
C LYS A 97 -17.55 11.89 1.68
N ALA A 98 -18.15 11.09 0.81
CA ALA A 98 -17.47 10.55 -0.36
C ALA A 98 -17.19 11.66 -1.39
N ARG A 99 -15.97 11.68 -1.91
CA ARG A 99 -15.51 12.63 -2.93
C ARG A 99 -14.92 11.88 -4.11
N LEU A 100 -15.66 11.83 -5.22
CA LEU A 100 -15.14 11.26 -6.46
C LEU A 100 -13.88 12.02 -6.91
N LEU A 101 -13.02 11.33 -7.66
CA LEU A 101 -11.80 11.90 -8.20
C LEU A 101 -12.00 12.26 -9.66
N SER A 102 -11.40 13.36 -10.09
CA SER A 102 -11.21 13.66 -11.50
C SER A 102 -9.88 13.04 -12.01
N PRO A 103 -9.81 12.54 -13.25
CA PRO A 103 -8.56 12.06 -13.81
C PRO A 103 -7.46 13.13 -13.75
N GLY A 104 -6.28 12.76 -13.24
CA GLY A 104 -5.15 13.68 -13.06
C GLY A 104 -5.22 14.56 -11.81
N GLU A 105 -6.31 14.51 -11.04
CA GLU A 105 -6.39 15.17 -9.73
C GLU A 105 -5.40 14.55 -8.76
N ILE A 106 -4.50 15.37 -8.22
CA ILE A 106 -3.55 14.94 -7.18
C ILE A 106 -4.22 15.11 -5.82
N VAL A 107 -4.36 14.00 -5.08
CA VAL A 107 -4.98 14.00 -3.75
C VAL A 107 -4.07 13.38 -2.71
N LYS A 108 -4.08 13.95 -1.50
CA LYS A 108 -3.40 13.34 -0.35
C LYS A 108 -4.23 12.17 0.18
N MET A 109 -3.57 11.04 0.37
CA MET A 109 -4.15 9.80 0.89
C MET A 109 -3.56 9.50 2.26
N GLN A 110 -4.35 9.65 3.31
CA GLN A 110 -3.98 9.22 4.65
C GLN A 110 -4.44 7.78 4.83
N ILE A 111 -3.56 6.79 4.71
CA ILE A 111 -3.94 5.38 4.80
C ILE A 111 -3.61 4.88 6.19
N GLU A 112 -4.59 4.34 6.91
CA GLU A 112 -4.33 3.62 8.16
C GLU A 112 -3.60 2.31 7.85
N ILE A 113 -2.44 2.12 8.45
CA ILE A 113 -1.79 0.82 8.56
C ILE A 113 -2.20 0.25 9.91
N PHE A 114 -2.79 -0.94 9.92
CA PHE A 114 -3.31 -1.48 11.18
C PHE A 114 -2.20 -1.63 12.23
N PRO A 115 -2.50 -1.33 13.51
CA PRO A 115 -1.50 -1.36 14.57
C PRO A 115 -0.78 -2.72 14.63
N THR A 116 0.55 -2.66 14.67
CA THR A 116 1.41 -3.84 14.81
C THR A 116 2.64 -3.49 15.64
N SER A 117 3.24 -4.48 16.27
CA SER A 117 4.52 -4.34 16.98
C SER A 117 5.50 -5.34 16.40
N ALA A 118 6.64 -4.85 15.91
CA ALA A 118 7.64 -5.68 15.27
C ALA A 118 9.04 -5.17 15.56
N VAL A 119 9.96 -6.10 15.84
CA VAL A 119 11.39 -5.81 15.98
C VAL A 119 12.09 -6.08 14.65
N ILE A 120 12.61 -5.03 14.03
CA ILE A 120 13.44 -5.15 12.82
C ILE A 120 14.89 -5.36 13.24
N ARG A 121 15.35 -6.62 13.23
CA ARG A 121 16.73 -6.97 13.59
C ARG A 121 17.74 -6.40 12.59
N LYS A 122 18.97 -6.16 13.07
CA LYS A 122 20.10 -5.79 12.22
C LYS A 122 20.26 -6.81 11.08
N GLY A 123 20.46 -6.32 9.86
CA GLY A 123 20.52 -7.15 8.64
C GLY A 123 19.19 -7.27 7.90
N ASN A 124 18.05 -7.05 8.58
CA ASN A 124 16.74 -7.01 7.94
C ASN A 124 16.42 -5.61 7.41
N LYS A 125 15.48 -5.55 6.46
CA LYS A 125 14.97 -4.30 5.88
C LYS A 125 13.46 -4.26 6.01
N LEU A 126 12.93 -3.09 6.40
CA LEU A 126 11.50 -2.83 6.29
C LEU A 126 11.18 -2.52 4.82
N ARG A 127 10.17 -3.19 4.28
CA ARG A 127 9.67 -2.98 2.91
C ARG A 127 8.24 -2.47 2.98
N VAL A 128 7.94 -1.44 2.19
CA VAL A 128 6.58 -0.95 1.97
C VAL A 128 6.18 -1.33 0.56
N ALA A 129 5.13 -2.13 0.43
CA ALA A 129 4.52 -2.47 -0.86
C ALA A 129 3.23 -1.66 -1.03
N ILE A 130 3.07 -1.02 -2.19
CA ILE A 130 1.90 -0.21 -2.50
C ILE A 130 1.24 -0.83 -3.73
N SER A 131 -0.06 -1.08 -3.63
CA SER A 131 -0.88 -1.65 -4.69
C SER A 131 -2.18 -0.85 -4.82
N PRO A 132 -2.74 -0.69 -6.03
CA PRO A 132 -4.04 -0.06 -6.20
C PRO A 132 -5.20 -0.94 -5.67
N SER A 133 -4.95 -2.20 -5.31
CA SER A 133 -6.00 -3.08 -4.77
C SER A 133 -5.48 -4.15 -3.79
N ASN A 134 -6.37 -4.58 -2.88
CA ASN A 134 -6.25 -5.78 -2.06
C ASN A 134 -7.64 -6.44 -1.93
N GLN A 135 -8.01 -7.25 -2.93
CA GLN A 135 -9.37 -7.82 -3.02
C GLN A 135 -9.71 -8.82 -1.90
N ALA A 136 -8.70 -9.49 -1.32
CA ALA A 136 -8.90 -10.38 -0.19
C ALA A 136 -9.37 -9.62 1.06
N GLN A 137 -8.97 -8.36 1.19
CA GLN A 137 -9.36 -7.49 2.31
C GLN A 137 -10.62 -6.66 1.99
N GLY A 138 -10.80 -6.24 0.74
CA GLY A 138 -11.96 -5.45 0.35
C GLY A 138 -12.13 -5.39 -1.15
N ILE A 139 -13.34 -5.74 -1.61
CA ILE A 139 -13.73 -5.67 -3.01
C ILE A 139 -14.70 -4.51 -3.24
N LEU A 140 -14.55 -3.84 -4.39
CA LEU A 140 -15.50 -2.84 -4.85
C LEU A 140 -16.78 -3.52 -5.34
N ASN A 141 -17.93 -2.87 -5.17
CA ASN A 141 -19.15 -3.30 -5.85
C ASN A 141 -19.07 -3.06 -7.36
N CYS A 142 -19.88 -3.76 -8.15
CA CYS A 142 -19.78 -3.75 -9.62
C CYS A 142 -19.74 -2.32 -10.23
N PRO A 143 -20.62 -1.37 -9.84
CA PRO A 143 -20.56 -0.02 -10.41
C PRO A 143 -19.26 0.73 -10.12
N ARG A 144 -18.59 0.46 -8.98
CA ARG A 144 -17.29 1.06 -8.66
C ARG A 144 -16.14 0.35 -9.38
N GLN A 145 -16.26 -0.95 -9.63
CA GLN A 145 -15.29 -1.68 -10.46
C GLN A 145 -15.31 -1.14 -11.90
N GLU A 146 -16.51 -0.96 -12.47
CA GLU A 146 -16.69 -0.40 -13.82
C GLU A 146 -16.06 1.00 -13.94
N ARG A 147 -16.26 1.87 -12.95
CA ARG A 147 -15.63 3.20 -12.92
C ARG A 147 -14.11 3.16 -12.79
N ALA A 148 -13.57 2.15 -12.11
CA ALA A 148 -12.13 1.99 -11.93
C ALA A 148 -11.47 1.25 -13.11
N ALA A 149 -12.25 0.67 -14.02
CA ALA A 149 -11.76 -0.15 -15.11
C ALA A 149 -10.81 0.63 -16.02
N GLY A 150 -9.59 0.11 -16.19
CA GLY A 150 -8.55 0.77 -16.99
C GLY A 150 -7.93 2.02 -16.37
N GLY A 151 -8.23 2.32 -15.09
CA GLY A 151 -7.64 3.43 -14.36
C GLY A 151 -6.13 3.27 -14.18
N ILE A 152 -5.40 4.38 -14.24
CA ILE A 152 -3.96 4.44 -13.98
C ILE A 152 -3.77 5.12 -12.62
N THR A 153 -3.11 4.43 -11.70
CA THR A 153 -2.73 5.00 -10.40
C THR A 153 -1.30 5.52 -10.48
N THR A 154 -1.12 6.81 -10.21
CA THR A 154 0.21 7.44 -10.15
C THR A 154 0.51 7.81 -8.70
N ILE A 155 1.69 7.40 -8.22
CA ILE A 155 2.18 7.78 -6.89
C ILE A 155 3.15 8.94 -7.09
N HIS A 156 2.85 10.08 -6.47
CA HIS A 156 3.74 11.22 -6.46
C HIS A 156 4.65 11.15 -5.24
N ASN A 157 5.96 11.28 -5.48
CA ASN A 157 6.97 11.40 -4.43
C ASN A 157 7.99 12.45 -4.88
N SER A 158 7.71 13.70 -4.53
CA SER A 158 8.57 14.85 -4.83
C SER A 158 8.63 15.79 -3.62
N PRO A 159 9.53 16.78 -3.59
CA PRO A 159 9.53 17.78 -2.52
C PRO A 159 8.19 18.53 -2.35
N GLN A 160 7.45 18.72 -3.45
CA GLN A 160 6.12 19.34 -3.43
C GLN A 160 5.04 18.38 -2.90
N TYR A 161 5.16 17.09 -3.20
CA TYR A 161 4.24 16.04 -2.79
C TYR A 161 5.01 14.94 -2.04
N PRO A 162 5.43 15.22 -0.78
CA PRO A 162 6.22 14.26 -0.04
C PRO A 162 5.39 13.03 0.31
N PHE A 163 5.96 11.86 0.06
CA PHE A 163 5.41 10.58 0.50
C PHE A 163 6.16 10.11 1.74
N SER A 164 5.41 9.69 2.78
CA SER A 164 6.00 9.21 4.03
C SER A 164 5.17 8.11 4.67
N VAL A 165 5.84 7.26 5.44
CA VAL A 165 5.20 6.30 6.36
C VAL A 165 5.58 6.71 7.78
N VAL A 166 4.58 6.88 8.64
CA VAL A 166 4.80 7.28 10.04
C VAL A 166 4.98 6.02 10.88
N LEU A 167 6.16 5.89 11.49
CA LEU A 167 6.53 4.75 12.32
C LEU A 167 6.79 5.20 13.76
N PRO A 168 5.95 4.83 14.73
CA PRO A 168 6.22 5.06 16.14
C PRO A 168 7.36 4.16 16.63
N ILE A 169 8.60 4.61 16.48
CA ILE A 169 9.79 3.85 16.89
C ILE A 169 9.93 3.93 18.42
N VAL A 170 9.99 2.77 19.06
CA VAL A 170 10.26 2.63 20.50
C VAL A 170 11.71 2.15 20.69
N PRO A 171 12.53 2.83 21.53
CA PRO A 171 13.86 2.36 21.86
C PRO A 171 13.80 1.01 22.58
N MET A 172 14.70 0.08 22.23
CA MET A 172 14.75 -1.25 22.88
C MET A 172 14.94 -1.16 24.39
N ALA A 173 15.67 -0.14 24.87
CA ALA A 173 15.89 0.08 26.31
C ALA A 173 14.60 0.40 27.09
N ALA A 174 13.51 0.81 26.41
CA ALA A 174 12.23 1.14 27.03
C ALA A 174 11.23 -0.05 27.03
N LEU A 175 11.63 -1.22 26.51
CA LEU A 175 10.79 -2.42 26.42
C LEU A 175 11.07 -3.44 27.54
N ASN A 176 11.84 -3.05 28.56
CA ASN A 176 12.22 -3.87 29.71
C ASN A 176 11.43 -3.48 30.96
#